data_AF-A0A9E1XZE6-F1
#
_entry.id   AF-A0A9E1XZE6-F1
#
_cell.length_a   1.000
_cell.length_b   1.000
_cell.length_c   1.000
_cell.angle_alpha   90.00
_cell.angle_beta   90.00
_cell.angle_gamma   90.00
#
_symmetry.space_group_name_H-M   'P 1'
#
loop_
_entity.id
_entity.type
_entity.pdbx_description
1 polymer ?
#
loop_
_entity_poly.entity_id
_entity_poly.type
_entity_poly.pdbx_seq_one_letter_code
_entity_poly.pdbx_strand_id
1 'polypeptide(L)'
;MPFGLLKYGLRKQHPGQHHFTPTKPLKSHYDVVIIGAGGHGCSIAYYLAKHHGITDIALIDKAYLGGGNTARNTAVIRSNYLTESGVNFYRDSVALYQGLSNE
;
A
#
# COMPACT_ATOMS: atom_id res chain seq x y z
N MET A 1 16.37 23.48 -21.96
CA MET A 1 16.11 23.05 -23.35
C MET A 1 14.69 22.49 -23.46
N PRO A 2 13.71 23.23 -24.03
CA PRO A 2 12.29 22.87 -24.01
C PRO A 2 11.94 21.61 -24.85
N PHE A 3 12.85 21.12 -25.69
CA PHE A 3 12.61 19.96 -26.57
C PHE A 3 12.92 18.60 -25.94
N GLY A 4 13.47 18.56 -24.71
CA GLY A 4 13.88 17.30 -24.07
C GLY A 4 12.73 16.31 -23.82
N LEU A 5 11.49 16.79 -23.79
CA LEU A 5 10.28 15.98 -23.58
C LEU A 5 9.67 15.45 -24.88
N LEU A 6 10.05 16.00 -26.05
CA LEU A 6 9.47 15.61 -27.34
C LEU A 6 9.70 14.13 -27.65
N LYS A 7 10.85 13.58 -27.20
CA LYS A 7 11.18 12.15 -27.30
C LYS A 7 10.20 11.23 -26.55
N TYR A 8 9.51 11.74 -25.53
CA TYR A 8 8.49 10.97 -24.81
C TYR A 8 7.12 11.06 -25.48
N GLY A 9 6.78 12.19 -26.12
CA GLY A 9 5.54 12.37 -26.87
C GLY A 9 5.52 11.63 -28.21
N LEU A 10 6.68 11.47 -28.87
CA LEU A 10 6.82 10.76 -30.14
C LEU A 10 7.00 9.24 -30.00
N ARG A 11 7.17 8.73 -28.77
CA ARG A 11 7.31 7.28 -28.52
C ARG A 11 5.94 6.66 -28.27
N LYS A 12 5.60 5.60 -29.03
CA LYS A 12 4.39 4.78 -28.78
C LYS A 12 4.38 4.12 -27.40
N GLN A 13 5.57 3.85 -26.84
CA GLN A 13 5.74 3.23 -25.52
C GLN A 13 6.67 4.10 -24.69
N HIS A 14 6.17 4.58 -23.56
CA HIS A 14 6.96 5.34 -22.60
C HIS A 14 7.93 4.40 -21.90
N PRO A 15 9.24 4.71 -21.83
CA PRO A 15 10.23 3.89 -21.12
C PRO A 15 10.11 4.12 -19.61
N GLY A 16 8.94 3.82 -19.03
CA GLY A 16 8.76 3.82 -17.59
C GLY A 16 9.46 2.61 -16.99
N GLN A 17 10.29 2.82 -15.97
CA GLN A 17 10.78 1.71 -15.16
C GLN A 17 9.63 1.21 -14.28
N HIS A 18 9.33 -0.08 -14.33
CA HIS A 18 8.43 -0.70 -13.37
C HIS A 18 9.14 -0.71 -12.01
N HIS A 19 8.74 0.18 -11.10
CA HIS A 19 9.28 0.21 -9.73
C HIS A 19 8.71 -0.91 -8.84
N PHE A 20 7.64 -1.58 -9.28
CA PHE A 20 7.03 -2.69 -8.55
C PHE A 20 7.55 -4.02 -9.05
N THR A 21 7.72 -4.96 -8.12
CA THR A 21 8.08 -6.34 -8.42
C THR A 21 7.07 -6.94 -9.40
N PRO A 22 7.52 -7.66 -10.44
CA PRO A 22 6.60 -8.32 -11.37
C PRO A 22 5.65 -9.26 -10.64
N THR A 23 4.38 -9.28 -11.08
CA THR A 23 3.35 -10.16 -10.54
C THR A 23 3.77 -11.61 -10.71
N LYS A 24 3.71 -12.38 -9.62
CA LYS A 24 3.92 -13.84 -9.67
C LYS A 24 2.61 -14.52 -10.10
N PRO A 25 2.66 -15.67 -10.79
CA PRO A 25 1.47 -16.50 -11.01
C PRO A 25 0.77 -16.81 -9.68
N LEU A 26 -0.56 -16.78 -9.69
CA LEU A 26 -1.34 -17.12 -8.51
C LEU A 26 -1.23 -18.62 -8.22
N LYS A 27 -1.08 -18.97 -6.94
CA LYS A 27 -1.23 -20.34 -6.46
C LYS A 27 -2.70 -20.77 -6.54
N SER A 28 -2.95 -22.07 -6.46
CA SER A 28 -4.31 -22.62 -6.39
C SER A 28 -5.00 -22.36 -5.04
N HIS A 29 -4.23 -22.11 -3.98
CA HIS A 29 -4.73 -21.81 -2.64
C HIS A 29 -3.77 -20.89 -1.89
N TYR A 30 -4.30 -20.23 -0.85
CA TYR A 30 -3.60 -19.39 0.11
C TYR A 30 -4.32 -19.53 1.46
N ASP A 31 -3.60 -19.37 2.57
CA ASP A 31 -4.21 -19.33 3.90
C ASP A 31 -5.13 -18.10 4.05
N VAL A 32 -4.71 -16.97 3.48
CA VAL A 32 -5.47 -15.72 3.50
C VAL A 32 -5.46 -15.05 2.13
N VAL A 33 -6.64 -14.64 1.66
CA VAL A 33 -6.79 -13.78 0.48
C VAL A 33 -7.34 -12.43 0.89
N ILE A 34 -6.63 -11.36 0.56
CA ILE A 34 -7.00 -9.98 0.84
C ILE A 34 -7.33 -9.30 -0.49
N ILE A 35 -8.56 -8.77 -0.60
CA ILE A 35 -9.04 -8.06 -1.78
C ILE A 35 -8.89 -6.55 -1.55
N GLY A 36 -7.97 -5.92 -2.30
CA GLY A 36 -7.60 -4.52 -2.25
C GLY A 36 -6.18 -4.32 -1.71
N ALA A 37 -5.25 -3.93 -2.58
CA ALA A 37 -3.85 -3.65 -2.23
C ALA A 37 -3.59 -2.16 -1.95
N GLY A 38 -4.52 -1.53 -1.22
CA GLY A 38 -4.33 -0.22 -0.62
C GLY A 38 -3.56 -0.31 0.71
N GLY A 39 -3.36 0.84 1.37
CA GLY A 39 -2.64 0.92 2.64
C GLY A 39 -3.18 0.00 3.74
N HIS A 40 -4.51 -0.16 3.83
CA HIS A 40 -5.11 -1.11 4.78
C HIS A 40 -4.82 -2.57 4.41
N GLY A 41 -4.96 -2.96 3.13
CA GLY A 41 -4.67 -4.33 2.70
C GLY A 41 -3.20 -4.70 2.89
N CYS A 42 -2.29 -3.79 2.54
CA CYS A 42 -0.86 -3.95 2.80
C CYS A 42 -0.55 -4.07 4.30
N SER A 43 -1.18 -3.21 5.13
CA SER A 43 -1.02 -3.26 6.59
C SER A 43 -1.51 -4.58 7.17
N ILE A 44 -2.70 -5.06 6.76
CA ILE A 44 -3.23 -6.36 7.22
C ILE A 44 -2.26 -7.49 6.85
N ALA A 45 -1.80 -7.56 5.60
CA ALA A 45 -0.83 -8.58 5.19
C ALA A 45 0.46 -8.53 6.00
N TYR A 46 0.98 -7.32 6.24
CA TYR A 46 2.19 -7.09 7.03
C TYR A 46 2.04 -7.57 8.47
N TYR A 47 0.99 -7.16 9.18
CA TYR A 47 0.78 -7.52 10.58
C TYR A 47 0.41 -9.00 10.77
N LEU A 48 -0.31 -9.62 9.81
CA LEU A 48 -0.54 -11.06 9.78
C LEU A 48 0.79 -11.84 9.71
N ALA A 49 1.69 -11.44 8.82
CA ALA A 49 3.00 -12.08 8.70
C ALA A 49 3.86 -11.84 9.95
N LYS A 50 3.99 -10.58 10.38
CA LYS A 50 4.92 -10.18 11.44
C LYS A 50 4.52 -10.66 12.84
N HIS A 51 3.23 -10.60 13.18
CA HIS A 51 2.75 -10.86 14.55
C HIS A 51 2.00 -12.18 14.70
N HIS A 52 1.51 -12.76 13.60
CA HIS A 52 0.73 -13.99 13.64
C HIS A 52 1.40 -15.15 12.89
N GLY A 53 2.55 -14.93 12.24
CA GLY A 53 3.28 -15.96 11.51
C GLY A 53 2.55 -16.47 10.25
N ILE A 54 1.49 -15.78 9.82
CA ILE A 54 0.70 -16.16 8.65
C ILE A 54 1.36 -15.51 7.43
N THR A 55 2.10 -16.29 6.65
CA THR A 55 2.89 -15.77 5.52
C THR A 55 2.37 -16.18 4.15
N ASP A 56 1.46 -17.16 4.07
CA ASP A 56 0.86 -17.56 2.79
C ASP A 56 -0.37 -16.69 2.45
N ILE A 57 -0.08 -15.47 2.03
CA ILE A 57 -1.09 -14.43 1.78
C ILE A 57 -1.10 -14.03 0.31
N ALA A 58 -2.30 -14.00 -0.29
CA ALA A 58 -2.53 -13.32 -1.56
C ALA A 58 -3.14 -11.94 -1.32
N LEU A 59 -2.45 -10.88 -1.75
CA LEU A 59 -2.98 -9.52 -1.77
C LEU A 59 -3.29 -9.13 -3.22
N ILE A 60 -4.58 -8.97 -3.54
CA ILE A 60 -5.05 -8.82 -4.92
C ILE A 60 -5.70 -7.44 -5.10
N ASP A 61 -5.27 -6.69 -6.12
CA ASP A 61 -5.88 -5.41 -6.50
C ASP A 61 -6.49 -5.47 -7.89
N LYS A 62 -7.52 -4.66 -8.12
CA LYS A 62 -8.15 -4.52 -9.45
C LYS A 62 -7.25 -3.74 -10.43
N ALA A 63 -6.42 -2.83 -9.93
CA ALA A 63 -5.62 -1.92 -10.75
C ALA A 63 -4.12 -2.08 -10.43
N TYR A 64 -3.57 -1.19 -9.60
CA TYR A 64 -2.16 -1.20 -9.21
C TYR A 64 -2.02 -0.93 -7.72
N LEU A 65 -0.93 -1.44 -7.13
CA LEU A 65 -0.63 -1.33 -5.71
C LEU A 65 -0.74 0.13 -5.22
N GLY A 66 -1.49 0.36 -4.14
CA GLY A 66 -1.71 1.69 -3.56
C GLY A 66 -2.55 2.63 -4.43
N GLY A 67 -3.03 2.18 -5.59
CA GLY A 67 -3.65 3.01 -6.62
C GLY A 67 -5.05 3.53 -6.30
N GLY A 68 -5.57 3.30 -5.10
CA GLY A 68 -6.83 3.86 -4.60
C GLY A 68 -6.63 5.14 -3.79
N ASN A 69 -7.36 5.26 -2.67
CA ASN A 69 -7.29 6.41 -1.75
C ASN A 69 -5.92 6.57 -1.07
N THR A 70 -5.13 5.49 -1.00
CA THR A 70 -3.75 5.52 -0.48
C THR A 70 -2.85 6.46 -1.27
N ALA A 71 -3.05 6.59 -2.58
CA ALA A 71 -2.31 7.55 -3.41
C ALA A 71 -3.01 8.92 -3.54
N ARG A 72 -4.16 9.14 -2.89
CA ARG A 72 -5.05 10.32 -3.11
C ARG A 72 -5.49 11.03 -1.83
N ASN A 73 -4.88 10.70 -0.69
CA ASN A 73 -5.12 11.39 0.56
C ASN A 73 -4.15 12.57 0.75
N THR A 74 -4.43 13.42 1.72
CA THR A 74 -3.61 14.60 2.06
C THR A 74 -2.53 14.31 3.11
N ALA A 75 -2.23 13.02 3.37
CA ALA A 75 -1.18 12.55 4.28
C ALA A 75 -1.25 13.07 5.72
N VAL A 76 -2.43 13.47 6.21
CA VAL A 76 -2.61 13.91 7.60
C VAL A 76 -2.66 12.71 8.54
N ILE A 77 -1.81 12.74 9.58
CA ILE A 77 -1.70 11.70 10.61
C ILE A 77 -1.88 12.36 11.98
N ARG A 78 -2.92 11.97 12.71
CA ARG A 78 -3.32 12.55 14.00
C ARG A 78 -4.27 11.63 14.76
N SER A 79 -4.42 11.87 16.07
CA SER A 79 -5.31 11.09 16.96
C SER A 79 -6.29 11.93 17.79
N ASN A 80 -6.44 13.22 17.48
CA ASN A 80 -7.36 14.13 18.17
C ASN A 80 -8.81 13.98 17.68
N TYR A 81 -9.49 12.92 18.15
CA TYR A 81 -10.89 12.61 17.88
C TYR A 81 -11.81 12.96 19.07
N LEU A 82 -13.13 12.95 18.85
CA LEU A 82 -14.12 13.34 19.87
C LEU A 82 -14.45 12.22 20.85
N THR A 83 -14.64 11.00 20.35
CA THR A 83 -15.05 9.87 21.18
C THR A 83 -13.83 9.21 21.79
N GLU A 84 -13.96 8.71 23.02
CA GLU A 84 -12.90 7.97 23.70
C GLU A 84 -12.42 6.78 22.87
N SER A 85 -13.35 6.03 22.26
CA SER A 85 -13.04 4.92 21.36
C SER A 85 -12.20 5.36 20.15
N GLY A 86 -12.54 6.51 19.54
CA GLY A 86 -11.79 7.07 18.43
C GLY A 86 -10.40 7.53 18.86
N VAL A 87 -10.30 8.24 19.99
CA VAL A 87 -9.01 8.67 20.54
C VAL A 87 -8.10 7.47 20.79
N ASN A 88 -8.59 6.42 21.45
CA ASN A 88 -7.81 5.22 21.72
C ASN A 88 -7.36 4.53 20.42
N PHE A 89 -8.28 4.31 19.47
CA PHE A 89 -7.96 3.67 18.19
C PHE A 89 -6.90 4.43 17.39
N TYR A 90 -7.07 5.75 17.22
CA TYR A 90 -6.13 6.54 16.44
C TYR A 90 -4.82 6.82 17.17
N ARG A 91 -4.81 6.88 18.51
CA ARG A 91 -3.58 6.96 19.31
C ARG A 91 -2.68 5.76 19.03
N ASP A 92 -3.25 4.56 19.07
CA ASP A 92 -2.49 3.34 18.84
C ASP A 92 -1.98 3.28 17.39
N SER A 93 -2.78 3.74 16.42
CA SER A 93 -2.36 3.89 15.01
C SER A 93 -1.18 4.88 14.85
N VAL A 94 -1.21 6.03 15.52
CA VAL A 94 -0.10 7.01 15.50
C VAL A 94 1.16 6.42 16.14
N ALA A 95 1.04 5.68 17.24
CA ALA A 95 2.17 5.03 17.89
C ALA A 95 2.86 4.00 16.96
N LEU A 96 2.07 3.18 16.26
CA LEU A 96 2.61 2.26 15.24
C LEU A 96 3.31 3.02 14.10
N TYR A 97 2.72 4.13 13.63
CA TYR A 97 3.28 4.91 12.53
C TYR A 97 4.64 5.54 12.86
N GLN A 98 4.88 5.94 14.11
CA GLN A 98 6.13 6.61 14.53
C GLN A 98 7.39 5.77 14.28
N GLY A 99 7.31 4.45 14.44
CA GLY A 99 8.43 3.54 14.25
C GLY A 99 8.49 2.88 12.87
N LEU A 100 7.41 2.98 12.09
CA LEU A 100 7.18 2.14 10.91
C LEU A 100 8.27 2.23 9.83
N SER A 101 8.95 3.37 9.70
CA SER A 101 10.03 3.54 8.70
C SER A 101 11.31 2.79 9.03
N ASN A 102 11.47 2.31 10.28
CA ASN A 102 12.66 1.61 10.76
C ASN A 102 12.43 0.11 10.92
N GLU A 103 11.25 -0.39 10.55
CA GLU A 103 10.92 -1.82 10.56
C GLU A 103 11.34 -2.49 9.24
#